data_AF-A0A3M0YJM1-F1
#
_entry.id   AF-A0A3M0YJM1-F1
#
_cell.length_a   1.000
_cell.length_b   1.000
_cell.length_c   1.000
_cell.angle_alpha   90.00
_cell.angle_beta   90.00
_cell.angle_gamma   90.00
#
_symmetry.space_group_name_H-M   'P 1'
#
loop_
_entity.id
_entity.type
_entity.pdbx_description
1 polymer ?
#
loop_
_entity_poly.entity_id
_entity_poly.type
_entity_poly.pdbx_seq_one_letter_code
_entity_poly.pdbx_strand_id
1 'polypeptide(L)'
;MLADIAPGPLSSIPSQFTHLADGTTVFAATDGSLGRELWVRTLDDDVFLLEDINPGPGDGLPFDLWMPMASLGDRIVFLADDGVHGAEPWVTDGTPQGTQLLMDIAPGSNSSYVSELTTWGNYVVFSADDGIHGNELWMTDGTPAGTMMVADLNAGSNSSFPGEFTPLGGSLFFRADDGIVGDELWKLPEPFSPPMLVEDINPGPDGSSPSLFSEHQGMLFFSAFHPMYGYEPWFTDGTMAGTGVLSDICPGSCSSFPHSFTSSGSYLIFGANDGIFGDELWRTDGTPNGTIMVLDIMSGSASSFLGELTPFNDIVLFTADDGIFGNELWRTDGTPNGTMMVLDINPGPDWSWPYQLTNFGGGVWFNADDGASGYELWVSDGTAAGTMMYDILPGPGSSDPFEFSGFGGTLFFSAEDEFFGREPFIFELCTPQTEVCDGIDNDCDGLVDCDDPDLVDEAPPSASCVQAPLVLMLNEVGEAEVPAELLDSLSTDNCLIDTMWSYPPVLDCSVKGDLVPVQLVVEDCVGLHDTCVAQVRVVDTIPPIVTCLDPTIYLDSSGSAMLQPDDVILLLDDNCAIESTTISP
;
A
#
# COMPACT_ATOMS: atom_id res chain seq x y z
N MET A 1 7.28 -1.99 7.58
CA MET A 1 8.28 -1.62 6.56
C MET A 1 8.18 -2.61 5.41
N LEU A 2 8.16 -2.12 4.17
CA LEU A 2 8.04 -2.94 2.96
C LEU A 2 9.39 -3.52 2.53
N ALA A 3 10.45 -2.70 2.51
CA ALA A 3 11.81 -3.13 2.16
C ALA A 3 12.86 -2.19 2.79
N ASP A 4 14.06 -2.70 3.06
CA ASP A 4 15.26 -1.89 3.38
C ASP A 4 16.01 -1.63 2.07
N ILE A 5 15.65 -0.54 1.37
CA ILE A 5 16.25 -0.19 0.07
C ILE A 5 17.66 0.37 0.27
N ALA A 6 17.84 1.26 1.24
CA ALA A 6 19.14 1.85 1.57
C ALA A 6 19.71 1.16 2.83
N PRO A 7 20.66 0.22 2.70
CA PRO A 7 20.94 -0.74 3.77
C PRO A 7 21.24 -0.14 5.15
N GLY A 8 20.49 -0.59 6.15
CA GLY A 8 20.67 -0.20 7.55
C GLY A 8 20.20 1.22 7.83
N PRO A 9 20.97 2.08 8.54
CA PRO A 9 20.49 3.37 9.02
C PRO A 9 20.48 4.47 7.94
N LEU A 10 20.62 4.11 6.66
CA LEU A 10 20.53 5.05 5.55
C LEU A 10 19.07 5.21 5.15
N SER A 11 18.73 6.35 4.56
CA SER A 11 17.36 6.64 4.12
C SER A 11 17.26 6.46 2.61
N SER A 12 16.28 5.70 2.16
CA SER A 12 15.94 5.56 0.74
C SER A 12 15.00 6.63 0.19
N ILE A 13 14.36 7.42 1.05
CA ILE A 13 13.50 8.57 0.70
C ILE A 13 12.45 8.21 -0.38
N PRO A 14 11.65 7.15 -0.18
CA PRO A 14 10.67 6.72 -1.17
C PRO A 14 9.52 7.72 -1.29
N SER A 15 8.99 7.86 -2.50
CA SER A 15 7.97 8.86 -2.86
C SER A 15 7.37 8.57 -4.23
N GLN A 16 6.34 9.34 -4.61
CA GLN A 16 5.67 9.25 -5.90
C GLN A 16 5.01 7.88 -6.15
N PHE A 17 4.54 7.18 -5.12
CA PHE A 17 3.89 5.86 -5.26
C PHE A 17 2.72 5.92 -6.25
N THR A 18 2.92 5.29 -7.42
CA THR A 18 1.97 5.32 -8.54
C THR A 18 1.72 3.90 -9.04
N HIS A 19 0.46 3.62 -9.40
CA HIS A 19 0.02 2.25 -9.62
C HIS A 19 -0.37 1.99 -11.08
N LEU A 20 0.06 0.84 -11.57
CA LEU A 20 -0.44 0.25 -12.82
C LEU A 20 -1.77 -0.45 -12.55
N ALA A 21 -2.56 -0.65 -13.61
CA ALA A 21 -3.88 -1.26 -13.53
C ALA A 21 -3.87 -2.72 -13.07
N ASP A 22 -2.73 -3.41 -13.17
CA ASP A 22 -2.54 -4.77 -12.65
C ASP A 22 -2.19 -4.81 -11.15
N GLY A 23 -1.98 -3.65 -10.52
CA GLY A 23 -1.64 -3.51 -9.11
C GLY A 23 -0.15 -3.45 -8.80
N THR A 24 0.70 -3.47 -9.82
CA THR A 24 2.13 -3.16 -9.68
C THR A 24 2.30 -1.70 -9.25
N THR A 25 3.12 -1.46 -8.22
CA THR A 25 3.43 -0.12 -7.73
C THR A 25 4.81 0.30 -8.20
N VAL A 26 4.90 1.46 -8.84
CA VAL A 26 6.15 2.12 -9.24
C VAL A 26 6.35 3.34 -8.35
N PHE A 27 7.55 3.51 -7.83
CA PHE A 27 7.91 4.62 -6.95
C PHE A 27 9.38 4.97 -7.14
N ALA A 28 9.82 6.10 -6.60
CA ALA A 28 11.21 6.51 -6.71
C ALA A 28 11.88 6.53 -5.34
N ALA A 29 13.11 6.02 -5.29
CA ALA A 29 13.90 5.85 -4.07
C ALA A 29 15.41 5.77 -4.39
N THR A 30 16.25 5.88 -3.37
CA THR A 30 17.72 5.71 -3.49
C THR A 30 18.22 4.55 -2.63
N ASP A 31 19.17 3.76 -3.13
CA ASP A 31 19.89 2.76 -2.34
C ASP A 31 21.17 3.34 -1.68
N GLY A 32 21.41 4.65 -1.86
CA GLY A 32 22.61 5.35 -1.42
C GLY A 32 23.84 5.15 -2.33
N SER A 33 23.72 4.43 -3.44
CA SER A 33 24.83 4.11 -4.35
C SER A 33 24.59 4.47 -5.82
N LEU A 34 23.34 4.37 -6.28
CA LEU A 34 22.91 4.60 -7.66
C LEU A 34 22.09 5.89 -7.84
N GLY A 35 22.15 6.82 -6.88
CA GLY A 35 21.28 8.00 -6.90
C GLY A 35 19.81 7.63 -6.66
N ARG A 36 18.90 8.57 -6.95
CA ARG A 36 17.44 8.39 -6.86
C ARG A 36 16.87 7.90 -8.18
N GLU A 37 16.39 6.66 -8.15
CA GLU A 37 16.01 5.89 -9.34
C GLU A 37 14.61 5.29 -9.21
N LEU A 38 14.15 4.61 -10.26
CA LEU A 38 12.84 4.02 -10.33
C LEU A 38 12.84 2.61 -9.72
N TRP A 39 11.92 2.35 -8.81
CA TRP A 39 11.74 1.07 -8.12
C TRP A 39 10.34 0.54 -8.38
N VAL A 40 10.20 -0.78 -8.24
CA VAL A 40 8.92 -1.46 -8.43
C VAL A 40 8.66 -2.42 -7.28
N ARG A 41 7.40 -2.45 -6.82
CA ARG A 41 6.82 -3.50 -5.98
C ARG A 41 5.83 -4.30 -6.83
N THR A 42 6.08 -5.59 -6.95
CA THR A 42 5.16 -6.51 -7.64
C THR A 42 4.01 -6.94 -6.73
N LEU A 43 3.07 -7.72 -7.29
CA LEU A 43 1.96 -8.29 -6.52
C LEU A 43 2.39 -9.34 -5.49
N ASP A 44 3.54 -9.99 -5.70
CA ASP A 44 4.12 -10.97 -4.76
C ASP A 44 5.04 -10.27 -3.74
N ASP A 45 4.89 -8.95 -3.57
CA ASP A 45 5.68 -8.08 -2.68
C ASP A 45 7.19 -8.01 -2.95
N ASP A 46 7.67 -8.57 -4.06
CA ASP A 46 9.05 -8.37 -4.48
C ASP A 46 9.30 -6.89 -4.81
N VAL A 47 10.28 -6.30 -4.12
CA VAL A 47 10.78 -4.94 -4.34
C VAL A 47 12.16 -4.98 -4.99
N PHE A 48 12.31 -4.31 -6.13
CA PHE A 48 13.61 -4.19 -6.81
C PHE A 48 13.75 -2.90 -7.62
N LEU A 49 15.00 -2.53 -7.89
CA LEU A 49 15.35 -1.44 -8.79
C LEU A 49 14.83 -1.77 -10.20
N LEU A 50 13.93 -0.95 -10.72
CA LEU A 50 13.31 -1.13 -12.02
C LEU A 50 14.29 -0.74 -13.14
N GLU A 51 14.91 0.43 -13.03
CA GLU A 51 15.91 0.91 -13.98
C GLU A 51 16.83 1.95 -13.29
N ASP A 52 18.14 1.88 -13.57
CA ASP A 52 19.13 2.93 -13.27
C ASP A 52 19.16 3.89 -14.47
N ILE A 53 18.25 4.87 -14.46
CA ILE A 53 18.03 5.76 -15.61
C ILE A 53 19.23 6.65 -15.85
N ASN A 54 19.88 7.15 -14.79
CA ASN A 54 21.10 7.96 -14.87
C ASN A 54 22.33 7.16 -14.38
N PRO A 55 23.01 6.43 -15.27
CA PRO A 55 23.89 5.35 -14.85
C PRO A 55 24.94 5.73 -13.82
N GLY A 56 24.97 4.99 -12.71
CA GLY A 56 25.91 5.20 -11.61
C GLY A 56 25.32 6.10 -10.53
N PRO A 57 26.09 7.02 -9.91
CA PRO A 57 25.61 7.78 -8.75
C PRO A 57 24.80 9.03 -9.13
N GLY A 58 24.35 9.14 -10.38
CA GLY A 58 23.52 10.26 -10.84
C GLY A 58 22.06 10.02 -10.46
N ASP A 59 21.27 11.07 -10.27
CA ASP A 59 19.84 10.89 -10.04
C ASP A 59 19.10 10.84 -11.39
N GLY A 60 18.41 9.75 -11.66
CA GLY A 60 17.49 9.56 -12.78
C GLY A 60 16.16 10.28 -12.58
N LEU A 61 15.71 10.40 -11.33
CA LEU A 61 14.56 11.22 -10.95
C LEU A 61 15.00 12.38 -10.03
N PRO A 62 15.65 13.42 -10.58
CA PRO A 62 16.27 14.50 -9.81
C PRO A 62 15.27 15.51 -9.20
N PHE A 63 13.96 15.30 -9.37
CA PHE A 63 12.93 16.26 -8.97
C PHE A 63 12.46 16.05 -7.53
N ASP A 64 11.99 17.14 -6.94
CA ASP A 64 11.38 17.14 -5.63
C ASP A 64 10.19 16.16 -5.56
N LEU A 65 9.88 15.72 -4.34
CA LEU A 65 8.78 14.80 -3.99
C LEU A 65 7.41 15.17 -4.61
N TRP A 66 7.25 16.42 -5.03
CA TRP A 66 5.98 17.03 -5.45
C TRP A 66 5.61 16.87 -6.92
N MET A 67 6.44 16.21 -7.75
CA MET A 67 6.08 15.96 -9.16
C MET A 67 5.37 14.60 -9.29
N PRO A 68 4.05 14.52 -9.50
CA PRO A 68 3.37 13.24 -9.58
C PRO A 68 3.74 12.49 -10.87
N MET A 69 3.66 11.16 -10.84
CA MET A 69 3.61 10.36 -12.06
C MET A 69 2.15 10.15 -12.47
N ALA A 70 1.89 10.04 -13.77
CA ALA A 70 0.55 9.88 -14.31
C ALA A 70 0.32 8.45 -14.81
N SER A 71 -0.69 7.76 -14.27
CA SER A 71 -1.09 6.42 -14.71
C SER A 71 -2.05 6.49 -15.91
N LEU A 72 -1.71 5.77 -16.97
CA LEU A 72 -2.54 5.49 -18.16
C LEU A 72 -3.14 4.07 -18.11
N GLY A 73 -3.25 3.50 -16.91
CA GLY A 73 -3.67 2.13 -16.71
C GLY A 73 -2.51 1.16 -16.87
N ASP A 74 -2.17 0.76 -18.10
CA ASP A 74 -1.10 -0.22 -18.35
C ASP A 74 0.31 0.38 -18.37
N ARG A 75 0.41 1.71 -18.23
CA ARG A 75 1.66 2.47 -18.27
C ARG A 75 1.62 3.64 -17.31
N ILE A 76 2.80 4.11 -16.93
CA ILE A 76 3.00 5.34 -16.15
C ILE A 76 3.88 6.28 -16.97
N VAL A 77 3.47 7.55 -17.07
CA VAL A 77 4.26 8.65 -17.62
C VAL A 77 4.85 9.45 -16.47
N PHE A 78 6.13 9.77 -16.54
CA PHE A 78 6.87 10.45 -15.49
C PHE A 78 8.01 11.31 -16.08
N LEU A 79 8.65 12.13 -15.25
CA LEU A 79 9.80 12.95 -15.64
C LEU A 79 11.09 12.27 -15.16
N ALA A 80 12.08 12.14 -16.04
CA ALA A 80 13.40 11.60 -15.69
C ALA A 80 14.53 12.17 -16.56
N ASP A 81 15.77 12.07 -16.07
CA ASP A 81 16.99 12.56 -16.72
C ASP A 81 18.02 11.42 -16.79
N ASP A 82 18.41 11.00 -17.98
CA ASP A 82 19.42 9.94 -18.18
C ASP A 82 20.88 10.45 -18.19
N GLY A 83 21.09 11.72 -17.82
CA GLY A 83 22.37 12.41 -17.87
C GLY A 83 22.83 12.76 -19.30
N VAL A 84 22.03 12.46 -20.32
CA VAL A 84 22.31 12.74 -21.74
C VAL A 84 21.31 13.73 -22.31
N HIS A 85 20.01 13.53 -22.05
CA HIS A 85 18.92 14.31 -22.64
C HIS A 85 18.39 15.42 -21.72
N GLY A 86 18.86 15.49 -20.47
CA GLY A 86 18.22 16.33 -19.46
C GLY A 86 16.87 15.74 -19.03
N ALA A 87 16.21 16.44 -18.10
CA ALA A 87 14.84 16.12 -17.68
C ALA A 87 13.81 16.15 -18.82
N GLU A 88 13.30 14.97 -19.18
CA GLU A 88 12.36 14.77 -20.29
C GLU A 88 11.22 13.82 -19.88
N PRO A 89 10.11 13.72 -20.63
CA PRO A 89 9.08 12.74 -20.33
C PRO A 89 9.56 11.31 -20.65
N TRP A 90 9.29 10.39 -19.72
CA TRP A 90 9.56 8.96 -19.81
C TRP A 90 8.27 8.16 -19.65
N VAL A 91 8.31 6.89 -20.04
CA VAL A 91 7.22 5.94 -19.87
C VAL A 91 7.73 4.62 -19.34
N THR A 92 6.95 3.96 -18.49
CA THR A 92 7.20 2.59 -18.03
C THR A 92 5.91 1.77 -18.03
N ASP A 93 6.02 0.46 -18.27
CA ASP A 93 4.97 -0.55 -18.05
C ASP A 93 5.25 -1.40 -16.79
N GLY A 94 6.17 -0.95 -15.93
CA GLY A 94 6.61 -1.69 -14.74
C GLY A 94 7.72 -2.70 -15.01
N THR A 95 8.22 -2.79 -16.26
CA THR A 95 9.36 -3.66 -16.62
C THR A 95 10.58 -2.85 -17.09
N PRO A 96 11.81 -3.36 -16.92
CA PRO A 96 13.00 -2.69 -17.44
C PRO A 96 12.94 -2.48 -18.96
N GLN A 97 12.37 -3.44 -19.72
CA GLN A 97 12.26 -3.33 -21.18
C GLN A 97 11.23 -2.30 -21.65
N GLY A 98 10.19 -2.05 -20.86
CA GLY A 98 9.17 -1.04 -21.14
C GLY A 98 9.49 0.35 -20.59
N THR A 99 10.56 0.48 -19.78
CA THR A 99 11.03 1.75 -19.23
C THR A 99 11.95 2.46 -20.23
N GLN A 100 11.50 3.58 -20.78
CA GLN A 100 12.23 4.30 -21.83
C GLN A 100 11.84 5.78 -21.95
N LEU A 101 12.75 6.58 -22.51
CA LEU A 101 12.50 7.97 -22.91
C LEU A 101 11.31 8.02 -23.87
N LEU A 102 10.26 8.75 -23.49
CA LEU A 102 9.06 8.87 -24.30
C LEU A 102 9.28 9.81 -25.48
N MET A 103 9.90 10.95 -25.21
CA MET A 103 10.31 11.94 -26.22
C MET A 103 11.38 12.86 -25.65
N ASP A 104 12.43 13.13 -26.42
CA ASP A 104 13.38 14.24 -26.18
C ASP A 104 12.71 15.53 -26.69
N ILE A 105 11.90 16.18 -25.84
CA ILE A 105 11.13 17.37 -26.24
C ILE A 105 12.07 18.55 -26.47
N ALA A 106 13.06 18.79 -25.59
CA ALA A 106 14.06 19.84 -25.74
C ALA A 106 15.40 19.25 -26.24
N PRO A 107 15.64 19.20 -27.57
CA PRO A 107 16.68 18.33 -28.11
C PRO A 107 18.08 18.63 -27.60
N GLY A 108 18.80 17.58 -27.21
CA GLY A 108 20.17 17.68 -26.68
C GLY A 108 20.18 17.48 -25.17
N SER A 109 21.01 18.22 -24.43
CA SER A 109 21.16 18.03 -22.98
C SER A 109 20.37 19.04 -22.15
N ASN A 110 19.33 19.64 -22.73
CA ASN A 110 18.51 20.64 -22.07
C ASN A 110 17.23 19.98 -21.60
N SER A 111 16.72 20.35 -20.43
CA SER A 111 15.40 19.90 -19.97
C SER A 111 14.26 20.60 -20.68
N SER A 112 13.14 19.90 -20.89
CA SER A 112 11.89 20.45 -21.41
C SER A 112 10.98 21.09 -20.35
N TYR A 113 11.41 21.15 -19.09
CA TYR A 113 10.66 21.77 -17.98
C TYR A 113 9.19 21.30 -17.90
N VAL A 114 8.98 19.99 -18.04
CA VAL A 114 7.64 19.39 -17.94
C VAL A 114 7.02 19.73 -16.59
N SER A 115 5.74 20.10 -16.57
CA SER A 115 4.99 20.26 -15.31
C SER A 115 3.53 19.79 -15.42
N GLU A 116 2.95 19.43 -14.27
CA GLU A 116 1.55 19.01 -14.10
C GLU A 116 1.10 17.84 -14.98
N LEU A 117 1.73 16.68 -14.84
CA LEU A 117 1.29 15.44 -15.52
C LEU A 117 -0.13 15.05 -15.07
N THR A 118 -1.12 15.32 -15.91
CA THR A 118 -2.54 15.14 -15.58
C THR A 118 -3.19 14.15 -16.53
N THR A 119 -3.82 13.11 -15.98
CA THR A 119 -4.54 12.12 -16.78
C THR A 119 -5.91 12.65 -17.23
N TRP A 120 -6.15 12.66 -18.53
CA TRP A 120 -7.43 13.01 -19.15
C TRP A 120 -7.88 11.91 -20.11
N GLY A 121 -8.68 10.97 -19.59
CA GLY A 121 -9.10 9.79 -20.34
C GLY A 121 -7.91 8.88 -20.64
N ASN A 122 -7.56 8.73 -21.92
CA ASN A 122 -6.45 7.88 -22.37
C ASN A 122 -5.18 8.70 -22.66
N TYR A 123 -5.12 9.94 -22.20
CA TYR A 123 -4.02 10.86 -22.46
C TYR A 123 -3.47 11.42 -21.16
N VAL A 124 -2.19 11.78 -21.16
CA VAL A 124 -1.60 12.66 -20.16
C VAL A 124 -1.40 14.03 -20.80
N VAL A 125 -1.87 15.06 -20.12
CA VAL A 125 -1.71 16.47 -20.49
C VAL A 125 -0.71 17.10 -19.54
N PHE A 126 0.15 17.96 -20.07
CA PHE A 126 1.21 18.63 -19.31
C PHE A 126 1.66 19.88 -20.05
N SER A 127 2.45 20.72 -19.40
CA SER A 127 3.16 21.81 -20.06
C SER A 127 4.62 21.47 -20.28
N ALA A 128 5.24 21.89 -21.39
CA ALA A 128 6.65 21.66 -21.70
C ALA A 128 7.20 22.66 -22.72
N ASP A 129 8.53 22.84 -22.75
CA ASP A 129 9.28 23.71 -23.66
C ASP A 129 10.18 22.87 -24.58
N ASP A 130 10.03 23.00 -25.90
CA ASP A 130 10.87 22.34 -26.91
C ASP A 130 12.15 23.12 -27.27
N GLY A 131 12.41 24.21 -26.54
CA GLY A 131 13.51 25.15 -26.79
C GLY A 131 13.27 26.10 -27.96
N ILE A 132 12.08 26.06 -28.58
CA ILE A 132 11.68 26.91 -29.70
C ILE A 132 10.45 27.75 -29.34
N HIS A 133 9.45 27.12 -28.71
CA HIS A 133 8.13 27.70 -28.48
C HIS A 133 7.89 28.18 -27.04
N GLY A 134 8.83 27.98 -26.11
CA GLY A 134 8.58 28.23 -24.69
C GLY A 134 7.67 27.14 -24.08
N ASN A 135 7.29 27.32 -22.82
CA ASN A 135 6.43 26.36 -22.11
C ASN A 135 4.97 26.47 -22.59
N GLU A 136 4.54 25.45 -23.32
CA GLU A 136 3.28 25.38 -24.04
C GLU A 136 2.49 24.11 -23.68
N LEU A 137 1.30 23.92 -24.27
CA LEU A 137 0.41 22.80 -23.96
C LEU A 137 0.79 21.54 -24.74
N TRP A 138 1.10 20.46 -24.04
CA TRP A 138 1.47 19.16 -24.61
C TRP A 138 0.54 18.04 -24.16
N MET A 139 0.48 16.98 -24.97
CA MET A 139 -0.31 15.81 -24.68
C MET A 139 0.37 14.55 -25.23
N THR A 140 0.17 13.42 -24.53
CA THR A 140 0.65 12.10 -24.94
C THR A 140 -0.38 11.01 -24.66
N ASP A 141 -0.39 9.95 -25.46
CA ASP A 141 -1.09 8.68 -25.20
C ASP A 141 -0.17 7.62 -24.58
N GLY A 142 1.01 8.03 -24.10
CA GLY A 142 2.05 7.13 -23.58
C GLY A 142 2.87 6.45 -24.68
N THR A 143 2.82 6.95 -25.92
CA THR A 143 3.69 6.52 -27.02
C THR A 143 4.42 7.69 -27.67
N PRO A 144 5.64 7.48 -28.20
CA PRO A 144 6.37 8.55 -28.90
C PRO A 144 5.61 9.14 -30.10
N ALA A 145 4.75 8.35 -30.75
CA ALA A 145 3.97 8.79 -31.90
C ALA A 145 2.73 9.63 -31.52
N GLY A 146 2.21 9.44 -30.31
CA GLY A 146 1.09 10.20 -29.76
C GLY A 146 1.49 11.36 -28.87
N THR A 147 2.79 11.58 -28.62
CA THR A 147 3.32 12.74 -27.89
C THR A 147 3.52 13.93 -28.83
N MET A 148 2.82 15.04 -28.60
CA MET A 148 2.99 16.28 -29.38
C MET A 148 2.45 17.52 -28.67
N MET A 149 2.98 18.69 -29.06
CA MET A 149 2.42 19.99 -28.69
C MET A 149 1.03 20.14 -29.31
N VAL A 150 0.04 20.47 -28.46
CA VAL A 150 -1.35 20.70 -28.87
C VAL A 150 -1.49 22.05 -29.54
N ALA A 151 -0.89 23.09 -28.94
CA ALA A 151 -0.90 24.45 -29.45
C ALA A 151 0.31 25.23 -28.92
N ASP A 152 0.90 26.06 -29.80
CA ASP A 152 1.75 27.20 -29.44
C ASP A 152 0.80 28.39 -29.22
N LEU A 153 0.32 28.54 -27.98
CA LEU A 153 -0.72 29.49 -27.64
C LEU A 153 -0.16 30.92 -27.60
N ASN A 154 1.03 31.11 -27.00
CA ASN A 154 1.77 32.37 -27.02
C ASN A 154 2.81 32.41 -28.16
N ALA A 155 2.30 32.52 -29.38
CA ALA A 155 3.05 32.35 -30.61
C ALA A 155 4.50 32.87 -30.59
N GLY A 156 5.46 31.98 -30.87
CA GLY A 156 6.88 32.29 -30.91
C GLY A 156 7.61 31.70 -29.72
N SER A 157 8.66 32.35 -29.22
CA SER A 157 9.48 31.80 -28.12
C SER A 157 9.02 32.23 -26.72
N ASN A 158 7.81 32.76 -26.61
CA ASN A 158 7.24 33.18 -25.33
C ASN A 158 6.40 32.03 -24.80
N SER A 159 6.35 31.85 -23.48
CA SER A 159 5.55 30.78 -22.88
C SER A 159 4.12 31.25 -22.63
N SER A 160 3.16 30.34 -22.80
CA SER A 160 1.78 30.50 -22.34
C SER A 160 1.56 30.00 -20.92
N PHE A 161 2.52 29.25 -20.35
CA PHE A 161 2.48 28.69 -18.99
C PHE A 161 1.15 27.97 -18.66
N PRO A 162 0.73 27.00 -19.48
CA PRO A 162 -0.53 26.32 -19.24
C PRO A 162 -0.43 25.44 -17.98
N GLY A 163 -1.50 25.42 -17.19
CA GLY A 163 -1.58 24.62 -15.96
C GLY A 163 -3.00 24.59 -15.39
N GLU A 164 -3.16 24.07 -14.18
CA GLU A 164 -4.44 23.78 -13.52
C GLU A 164 -5.31 22.83 -14.37
N PHE A 165 -4.68 21.86 -15.04
CA PHE A 165 -5.36 20.94 -15.95
C PHE A 165 -6.48 20.16 -15.24
N THR A 166 -7.74 20.45 -15.58
CA THR A 166 -8.91 19.89 -14.90
C THR A 166 -9.93 19.33 -15.91
N PRO A 167 -10.08 18.01 -16.01
CA PRO A 167 -11.12 17.39 -16.81
C PRO A 167 -12.53 17.69 -16.27
N LEU A 168 -13.43 18.22 -17.11
CA LEU A 168 -14.84 18.44 -16.78
C LEU A 168 -15.74 18.23 -18.00
N GLY A 169 -16.78 17.41 -17.86
CA GLY A 169 -17.80 17.23 -18.89
C GLY A 169 -17.27 16.70 -20.22
N GLY A 170 -16.12 16.01 -20.21
CA GLY A 170 -15.42 15.54 -21.41
C GLY A 170 -14.50 16.58 -22.06
N SER A 171 -14.48 17.82 -21.58
CA SER A 171 -13.50 18.85 -21.92
C SER A 171 -12.36 18.88 -20.88
N LEU A 172 -11.25 19.54 -21.23
CA LEU A 172 -10.19 19.89 -20.30
C LEU A 172 -10.19 21.40 -20.09
N PHE A 173 -10.18 21.86 -18.85
CA PHE A 173 -10.00 23.26 -18.49
C PHE A 173 -8.59 23.50 -17.99
N PHE A 174 -8.05 24.70 -18.25
CA PHE A 174 -6.71 25.09 -17.84
C PHE A 174 -6.58 26.62 -17.87
N ARG A 175 -5.61 27.17 -17.15
CA ARG A 175 -5.18 28.57 -17.30
C ARG A 175 -4.09 28.67 -18.36
N ALA A 176 -3.98 29.79 -19.06
CA ALA A 176 -2.85 30.09 -19.96
C ALA A 176 -2.85 31.55 -20.44
N ASP A 177 -1.69 32.05 -20.85
CA ASP A 177 -1.49 33.38 -21.46
C ASP A 177 -1.24 33.28 -22.97
N ASP A 178 -2.11 33.85 -23.81
CA ASP A 178 -1.93 33.88 -25.28
C ASP A 178 -1.09 35.08 -25.78
N GLY A 179 -0.57 35.90 -24.86
CA GLY A 179 0.16 37.14 -25.14
C GLY A 179 -0.74 38.31 -25.58
N ILE A 180 -2.06 38.15 -25.58
CA ILE A 180 -3.04 39.15 -26.01
C ILE A 180 -3.99 39.52 -24.87
N VAL A 181 -4.60 38.52 -24.21
CA VAL A 181 -5.55 38.70 -23.10
C VAL A 181 -4.96 38.36 -21.73
N GLY A 182 -3.67 38.03 -21.67
CA GLY A 182 -3.02 37.62 -20.43
C GLY A 182 -3.44 36.21 -19.99
N ASP A 183 -3.06 35.84 -18.77
CA ASP A 183 -3.38 34.54 -18.15
C ASP A 183 -4.87 34.44 -17.80
N GLU A 184 -5.61 33.65 -18.57
CA GLU A 184 -7.06 33.56 -18.53
C GLU A 184 -7.56 32.10 -18.55
N LEU A 185 -8.87 31.90 -18.46
CA LEU A 185 -9.49 30.56 -18.45
C LEU A 185 -9.69 30.02 -19.87
N TRP A 186 -9.06 28.89 -20.17
CA TRP A 186 -9.13 28.20 -21.45
C TRP A 186 -9.74 26.80 -21.32
N LYS A 187 -10.15 26.24 -22.46
CA LYS A 187 -10.52 24.83 -22.54
C LYS A 187 -10.14 24.16 -23.85
N LEU A 188 -9.93 22.85 -23.79
CA LEU A 188 -9.95 21.92 -24.92
C LEU A 188 -11.29 21.18 -24.93
N PRO A 189 -12.14 21.33 -25.97
CA PRO A 189 -13.38 20.56 -26.05
C PRO A 189 -13.16 19.05 -26.24
N GLU A 190 -12.10 18.66 -26.96
CA GLU A 190 -11.69 17.27 -27.21
C GLU A 190 -10.15 17.17 -27.27
N PRO A 191 -9.55 15.98 -27.05
CA PRO A 191 -8.11 15.79 -27.20
C PRO A 191 -7.57 16.29 -28.55
N PHE A 192 -6.45 17.03 -28.52
CA PHE A 192 -5.81 17.67 -29.69
C PHE A 192 -6.68 18.65 -30.50
N SER A 193 -7.83 19.07 -29.98
CA SER A 193 -8.58 20.17 -30.57
C SER A 193 -7.90 21.52 -30.28
N PRO A 194 -8.20 22.59 -31.05
CA PRO A 194 -7.66 23.92 -30.75
C PRO A 194 -8.17 24.46 -29.39
N PRO A 195 -7.30 25.09 -28.57
CA PRO A 195 -7.70 25.82 -27.38
C PRO A 195 -8.78 26.87 -27.65
N MET A 196 -9.72 26.98 -26.72
CA MET A 196 -10.79 27.97 -26.74
C MET A 196 -10.77 28.79 -25.46
N LEU A 197 -10.64 30.12 -25.58
CA LEU A 197 -10.85 31.04 -24.47
C LEU A 197 -12.29 30.91 -23.98
N VAL A 198 -12.49 30.66 -22.69
CA VAL A 198 -13.81 30.56 -22.08
C VAL A 198 -14.38 31.96 -21.86
N GLU A 199 -13.61 32.81 -21.18
CA GLU A 199 -13.90 34.21 -20.94
C GLU A 199 -12.60 34.98 -20.67
N ASP A 200 -12.55 36.24 -21.10
CA ASP A 200 -11.55 37.23 -20.70
C ASP A 200 -12.01 37.84 -19.37
N ILE A 201 -11.64 37.19 -18.27
CA ILE A 201 -12.17 37.50 -16.93
C ILE A 201 -11.59 38.83 -16.43
N ASN A 202 -10.33 39.14 -16.72
CA ASN A 202 -9.77 40.47 -16.48
C ASN A 202 -9.55 41.22 -17.80
N PRO A 203 -10.54 42.02 -18.25
CA PRO A 203 -10.52 42.60 -19.58
C PRO A 203 -9.25 43.40 -19.88
N GLY A 204 -8.45 42.91 -20.82
CA GLY A 204 -7.21 43.54 -21.24
C GLY A 204 -6.03 42.58 -21.22
N PRO A 205 -4.79 43.09 -21.21
CA PRO A 205 -3.60 42.25 -21.32
C PRO A 205 -3.04 41.76 -19.97
N ASP A 206 -3.66 42.13 -18.84
CA ASP A 206 -3.07 41.89 -17.51
C ASP A 206 -3.41 40.50 -16.93
N GLY A 207 -4.42 39.79 -17.46
CA GLY A 207 -4.84 38.44 -17.05
C GLY A 207 -5.57 38.36 -15.70
N SER A 208 -6.35 37.31 -15.49
CA SER A 208 -7.12 37.04 -14.26
C SER A 208 -6.45 36.04 -13.32
N SER A 209 -5.38 35.37 -13.78
CA SER A 209 -4.65 34.34 -13.03
C SER A 209 -5.57 33.31 -12.36
N PRO A 210 -6.42 32.62 -13.15
CA PRO A 210 -7.37 31.68 -12.59
C PRO A 210 -6.62 30.47 -12.01
N SER A 211 -7.02 29.99 -10.83
CA SER A 211 -6.33 28.92 -10.10
C SER A 211 -7.26 28.11 -9.20
N LEU A 212 -6.76 26.98 -8.68
CA LEU A 212 -7.46 26.10 -7.74
C LEU A 212 -8.75 25.53 -8.34
N PHE A 213 -8.63 24.95 -9.53
CA PHE A 213 -9.76 24.45 -10.28
C PHE A 213 -10.37 23.22 -9.60
N SER A 214 -11.69 23.27 -9.36
CA SER A 214 -12.40 22.18 -8.68
C SER A 214 -13.77 21.96 -9.30
N GLU A 215 -14.13 20.69 -9.52
CA GLU A 215 -15.42 20.29 -10.05
C GLU A 215 -16.44 20.08 -8.93
N HIS A 216 -17.63 20.65 -9.10
CA HIS A 216 -18.77 20.32 -8.25
C HIS A 216 -20.07 20.39 -9.03
N GLN A 217 -20.78 19.26 -9.09
CA GLN A 217 -22.11 19.11 -9.71
C GLN A 217 -22.16 19.58 -11.18
N GLY A 218 -21.12 19.33 -11.95
CA GLY A 218 -21.02 19.64 -13.37
C GLY A 218 -20.60 21.08 -13.68
N MET A 219 -20.12 21.82 -12.69
CA MET A 219 -19.56 23.16 -12.83
C MET A 219 -18.12 23.19 -12.32
N LEU A 220 -17.30 24.04 -12.93
CA LEU A 220 -15.95 24.34 -12.45
C LEU A 220 -16.02 25.54 -11.51
N PHE A 221 -15.39 25.45 -10.34
CA PHE A 221 -15.19 26.53 -9.39
C PHE A 221 -13.71 26.83 -9.26
N PHE A 222 -13.35 28.10 -9.12
CA PHE A 222 -11.96 28.54 -9.13
C PHE A 222 -11.81 29.94 -8.51
N SER A 223 -10.58 30.31 -8.19
CA SER A 223 -10.20 31.68 -7.80
C SER A 223 -9.76 32.45 -9.02
N ALA A 224 -10.21 33.69 -9.20
CA ALA A 224 -9.72 34.56 -10.27
C ALA A 224 -9.84 36.04 -9.92
N PHE A 225 -8.92 36.85 -10.44
CA PHE A 225 -8.87 38.28 -10.26
C PHE A 225 -9.74 39.02 -11.28
N HIS A 226 -10.50 40.01 -10.80
CA HIS A 226 -11.13 41.02 -11.64
C HIS A 226 -10.94 42.43 -11.05
N PRO A 227 -10.67 43.50 -11.83
CA PRO A 227 -10.32 44.83 -11.30
C PRO A 227 -11.33 45.48 -10.35
N MET A 228 -12.61 45.11 -10.48
CA MET A 228 -13.69 45.59 -9.61
C MET A 228 -13.89 44.78 -8.33
N TYR A 229 -13.43 43.52 -8.31
CA TYR A 229 -13.75 42.51 -7.27
C TYR A 229 -12.50 41.96 -6.57
N GLY A 230 -11.29 42.16 -7.11
CA GLY A 230 -10.09 41.44 -6.69
C GLY A 230 -10.19 39.94 -6.97
N TYR A 231 -9.44 39.11 -6.21
CA TYR A 231 -9.53 37.65 -6.24
C TYR A 231 -10.73 37.18 -5.43
N GLU A 232 -11.69 36.61 -6.13
CA GLU A 232 -12.96 36.14 -5.57
C GLU A 232 -13.28 34.73 -6.11
N PRO A 233 -14.27 34.02 -5.55
CA PRO A 233 -14.68 32.74 -6.10
C PRO A 233 -15.47 32.96 -7.39
N TRP A 234 -15.13 32.22 -8.43
CA TRP A 234 -15.79 32.18 -9.73
C TRP A 234 -16.35 30.80 -10.03
N PHE A 235 -17.25 30.73 -11.00
CA PHE A 235 -17.74 29.48 -11.54
C PHE A 235 -17.85 29.53 -13.07
N THR A 236 -17.83 28.35 -13.72
CA THR A 236 -18.17 28.21 -15.15
C THR A 236 -18.83 26.87 -15.48
N ASP A 237 -19.70 26.86 -16.48
CA ASP A 237 -20.17 25.66 -17.19
C ASP A 237 -19.38 25.39 -18.49
N GLY A 238 -18.30 26.16 -18.71
CA GLY A 238 -17.51 26.16 -19.93
C GLY A 238 -18.02 27.04 -21.05
N THR A 239 -19.04 27.86 -20.81
CA THR A 239 -19.53 28.86 -21.75
C THR A 239 -19.41 30.26 -21.16
N MET A 240 -19.12 31.26 -21.99
CA MET A 240 -19.10 32.67 -21.58
C MET A 240 -20.40 33.12 -20.88
N ALA A 241 -21.55 32.53 -21.21
CA ALA A 241 -22.82 32.91 -20.56
C ALA A 241 -23.03 32.25 -19.19
N GLY A 242 -22.35 31.13 -18.94
CA GLY A 242 -22.36 30.39 -17.69
C GLY A 242 -21.12 30.62 -16.84
N THR A 243 -20.25 31.55 -17.20
CA THR A 243 -19.10 31.99 -16.41
C THR A 243 -19.45 33.27 -15.64
N GLY A 244 -19.01 33.36 -14.39
CA GLY A 244 -19.18 34.58 -13.61
C GLY A 244 -18.66 34.48 -12.18
N VAL A 245 -18.59 35.63 -11.52
CA VAL A 245 -18.28 35.72 -10.09
C VAL A 245 -19.38 35.03 -9.28
N LEU A 246 -18.99 34.09 -8.42
CA LEU A 246 -19.91 33.37 -7.54
C LEU A 246 -20.41 34.30 -6.43
N SER A 247 -19.49 35.00 -5.78
CA SER A 247 -19.80 35.99 -4.73
C SER A 247 -18.63 36.95 -4.59
N ASP A 248 -18.94 38.24 -4.37
CA ASP A 248 -17.98 39.27 -3.96
C ASP A 248 -17.85 39.20 -2.43
N ILE A 249 -17.10 38.19 -1.94
CA ILE A 249 -16.94 37.88 -0.52
C ILE A 249 -16.20 39.03 0.16
N CYS A 250 -15.10 39.51 -0.41
CA CYS A 250 -14.42 40.71 0.05
C CYS A 250 -14.86 41.92 -0.79
N PRO A 251 -15.76 42.80 -0.30
CA PRO A 251 -16.44 43.75 -1.17
C PRO A 251 -15.53 44.77 -1.88
N GLY A 252 -15.78 44.95 -3.17
CA GLY A 252 -15.08 45.93 -4.00
C GLY A 252 -13.71 45.42 -4.43
N SER A 253 -12.69 46.27 -4.48
CA SER A 253 -11.38 45.84 -5.00
C SER A 253 -10.50 45.12 -3.97
N CYS A 254 -11.04 44.69 -2.83
CA CYS A 254 -10.29 43.81 -1.93
C CYS A 254 -10.36 42.37 -2.46
N SER A 255 -9.75 41.41 -1.80
CA SER A 255 -9.65 40.06 -2.35
C SER A 255 -9.91 39.07 -1.24
N SER A 256 -10.84 38.15 -1.47
CA SER A 256 -11.11 37.09 -0.52
C SER A 256 -10.10 35.96 -0.55
N PHE A 257 -9.29 35.88 -1.61
CA PHE A 257 -8.28 34.82 -1.82
C PHE A 257 -8.84 33.42 -1.53
N PRO A 258 -9.93 33.02 -2.22
CA PRO A 258 -10.56 31.74 -1.94
C PRO A 258 -9.61 30.60 -2.31
N HIS A 259 -9.60 29.55 -1.50
CA HIS A 259 -8.69 28.42 -1.68
C HIS A 259 -9.29 27.09 -1.19
N SER A 260 -8.65 25.99 -1.56
CA SER A 260 -9.05 24.62 -1.18
C SER A 260 -10.51 24.30 -1.52
N PHE A 261 -10.96 24.57 -2.74
CA PHE A 261 -12.32 24.21 -3.16
C PHE A 261 -12.53 22.69 -3.13
N THR A 262 -13.31 22.20 -2.17
CA THR A 262 -13.54 20.78 -1.93
C THR A 262 -15.03 20.44 -1.97
N SER A 263 -15.39 19.50 -2.85
CA SER A 263 -16.74 18.98 -3.00
C SER A 263 -17.12 18.09 -1.81
N SER A 264 -18.27 18.33 -1.17
CA SER A 264 -18.79 17.49 -0.08
C SER A 264 -20.33 17.47 -0.09
N GLY A 265 -20.88 16.32 -0.51
CA GLY A 265 -22.33 16.14 -0.62
C GLY A 265 -22.99 17.22 -1.48
N SER A 266 -23.88 18.02 -0.87
CA SER A 266 -24.62 19.10 -1.55
C SER A 266 -23.87 20.43 -1.63
N TYR A 267 -22.70 20.53 -1.01
CA TYR A 267 -21.95 21.79 -0.89
C TYR A 267 -20.56 21.66 -1.49
N LEU A 268 -20.02 22.80 -1.91
CA LEU A 268 -18.59 23.00 -2.07
C LEU A 268 -18.09 23.79 -0.86
N ILE A 269 -17.06 23.29 -0.19
CA ILE A 269 -16.44 23.88 1.01
C ILE A 269 -15.09 24.50 0.59
N PHE A 270 -14.75 25.65 1.12
CA PHE A 270 -13.49 26.35 0.78
C PHE A 270 -13.12 27.35 1.88
N GLY A 271 -11.86 27.80 1.91
CA GLY A 271 -11.43 28.90 2.77
C GLY A 271 -11.50 30.24 2.04
N ALA A 272 -11.89 31.32 2.73
CA ALA A 272 -11.88 32.68 2.17
C ALA A 272 -11.93 33.77 3.26
N ASN A 273 -11.51 34.98 2.89
CA ASN A 273 -11.47 36.15 3.77
C ASN A 273 -12.44 37.27 3.34
N ASP A 274 -13.42 37.62 4.16
CA ASP A 274 -14.38 38.70 3.86
C ASP A 274 -13.90 40.11 4.23
N GLY A 275 -12.65 40.24 4.70
CA GLY A 275 -12.07 41.47 5.21
C GLY A 275 -12.53 41.86 6.61
N ILE A 276 -13.35 41.03 7.26
CA ILE A 276 -13.88 41.26 8.62
C ILE A 276 -13.40 40.17 9.57
N PHE A 277 -13.59 38.90 9.20
CA PHE A 277 -13.36 37.74 10.07
C PHE A 277 -12.07 36.97 9.78
N GLY A 278 -11.16 37.54 8.98
CA GLY A 278 -9.98 36.80 8.56
C GLY A 278 -10.33 35.68 7.57
N ASP A 279 -9.37 34.81 7.31
CA ASP A 279 -9.55 33.65 6.43
C ASP A 279 -10.18 32.49 7.23
N GLU A 280 -11.39 32.11 6.83
CA GLU A 280 -12.28 31.23 7.58
C GLU A 280 -13.02 30.24 6.67
N LEU A 281 -13.79 29.33 7.25
CA LEU A 281 -14.46 28.25 6.52
C LEU A 281 -15.76 28.74 5.86
N TRP A 282 -15.85 28.61 4.54
CA TRP A 282 -17.02 28.95 3.73
C TRP A 282 -17.61 27.72 3.05
N ARG A 283 -18.88 27.86 2.67
CA ARG A 283 -19.56 26.90 1.78
C ARG A 283 -20.31 27.62 0.69
N THR A 284 -20.64 26.91 -0.38
CA THR A 284 -21.61 27.30 -1.39
C THR A 284 -22.46 26.12 -1.85
N ASP A 285 -23.69 26.39 -2.30
CA ASP A 285 -24.55 25.45 -3.04
C ASP A 285 -24.51 25.68 -4.56
N GLY A 286 -23.50 26.42 -5.04
CA GLY A 286 -23.37 26.86 -6.43
C GLY A 286 -24.13 28.14 -6.76
N THR A 287 -24.80 28.77 -5.77
CA THR A 287 -25.49 30.04 -5.96
C THR A 287 -24.89 31.15 -5.10
N PRO A 288 -24.93 32.43 -5.55
CA PRO A 288 -24.46 33.56 -4.75
C PRO A 288 -25.13 33.67 -3.36
N ASN A 289 -26.40 33.27 -3.23
CA ASN A 289 -27.12 33.34 -1.95
C ASN A 289 -26.77 32.18 -1.00
N GLY A 290 -26.35 31.04 -1.54
CA GLY A 290 -25.91 29.88 -0.76
C GLY A 290 -24.42 29.95 -0.40
N THR A 291 -23.68 30.91 -0.96
CA THR A 291 -22.29 31.20 -0.58
C THR A 291 -22.23 31.96 0.75
N ILE A 292 -21.89 31.26 1.84
CA ILE A 292 -21.89 31.81 3.20
C ILE A 292 -20.73 31.25 4.03
N MET A 293 -20.27 32.04 5.00
CA MET A 293 -19.36 31.58 6.05
C MET A 293 -20.08 30.53 6.89
N VAL A 294 -19.43 29.38 7.08
CA VAL A 294 -19.93 28.29 7.91
C VAL A 294 -19.74 28.63 9.38
N LEU A 295 -18.52 29.02 9.74
CA LEU A 295 -18.14 29.35 11.11
C LEU A 295 -16.91 30.28 11.10
N ASP A 296 -16.93 31.29 11.97
CA ASP A 296 -15.74 32.04 12.41
C ASP A 296 -15.05 31.19 13.48
N ILE A 297 -14.13 30.32 13.06
CA ILE A 297 -13.47 29.35 13.94
C ILE A 297 -12.55 30.11 14.90
N MET A 298 -11.70 30.98 14.37
CA MET A 298 -10.86 31.86 15.20
C MET A 298 -11.51 33.22 15.43
N SER A 299 -12.41 33.24 16.42
CA SER A 299 -13.23 34.42 16.78
C SER A 299 -12.53 35.78 16.63
N GLY A 300 -13.08 36.64 15.77
CA GLY A 300 -12.62 38.01 15.61
C GLY A 300 -12.14 38.29 14.20
N SER A 301 -10.97 38.92 14.05
CA SER A 301 -10.38 39.22 12.74
C SER A 301 -9.10 38.42 12.49
N ALA A 302 -8.85 37.41 13.31
CA ALA A 302 -7.75 36.48 13.10
C ALA A 302 -8.20 35.39 12.12
N SER A 303 -7.28 34.60 11.60
CA SER A 303 -7.59 33.54 10.65
C SER A 303 -7.41 32.19 11.32
N SER A 304 -8.26 31.22 10.99
CA SER A 304 -8.20 29.87 11.55
C SER A 304 -7.13 28.99 10.91
N PHE A 305 -6.34 29.51 9.96
CA PHE A 305 -5.26 28.79 9.28
C PHE A 305 -5.74 27.45 8.71
N LEU A 306 -6.80 27.50 7.89
CA LEU A 306 -7.36 26.31 7.26
C LEU A 306 -6.28 25.56 6.47
N GLY A 307 -6.10 24.29 6.82
CA GLY A 307 -5.26 23.36 6.07
C GLY A 307 -5.99 22.70 4.91
N GLU A 308 -5.43 21.58 4.46
CA GLU A 308 -5.99 20.76 3.39
C GLU A 308 -7.41 20.30 3.71
N LEU A 309 -8.36 20.58 2.81
CA LEU A 309 -9.76 20.17 2.93
C LEU A 309 -9.95 18.81 2.25
N THR A 310 -10.04 17.74 3.03
CA THR A 310 -10.15 16.36 2.52
C THR A 310 -11.59 15.86 2.58
N PRO A 311 -12.22 15.57 1.43
CA PRO A 311 -13.57 15.03 1.41
C PRO A 311 -13.58 13.60 1.97
N PHE A 312 -14.51 13.33 2.89
CA PHE A 312 -14.67 12.03 3.51
C PHE A 312 -16.14 11.72 3.77
N ASN A 313 -16.72 10.83 2.96
CA ASN A 313 -18.17 10.57 2.95
C ASN A 313 -18.96 11.88 2.76
N ASP A 314 -19.91 12.17 3.65
CA ASP A 314 -20.74 13.39 3.66
C ASP A 314 -20.12 14.55 4.49
N ILE A 315 -18.86 14.41 4.91
CA ILE A 315 -18.14 15.45 5.65
C ILE A 315 -16.82 15.82 4.94
N VAL A 316 -16.17 16.86 5.45
CA VAL A 316 -14.78 17.21 5.14
C VAL A 316 -13.99 17.15 6.43
N LEU A 317 -12.84 16.46 6.42
CA LEU A 317 -11.82 16.59 7.45
C LEU A 317 -10.76 17.60 7.00
N PHE A 318 -10.29 18.40 7.94
CA PHE A 318 -9.34 19.48 7.69
C PHE A 318 -8.61 19.87 8.96
N THR A 319 -7.64 20.80 8.87
CA THR A 319 -7.01 21.38 10.05
C THR A 319 -7.38 22.84 10.24
N ALA A 320 -7.51 23.24 11.50
CA ALA A 320 -7.80 24.62 11.87
C ALA A 320 -7.36 24.92 13.31
N ASP A 321 -7.13 26.20 13.58
CA ASP A 321 -6.82 26.76 14.89
C ASP A 321 -7.98 27.66 15.37
N ASP A 322 -8.54 27.34 16.55
CA ASP A 322 -9.59 28.16 17.20
C ASP A 322 -9.03 29.21 18.18
N GLY A 323 -7.70 29.29 18.29
CA GLY A 323 -6.96 30.16 19.20
C GLY A 323 -6.94 29.66 20.65
N ILE A 324 -7.45 28.46 20.93
CA ILE A 324 -7.50 27.82 22.25
C ILE A 324 -6.67 26.54 22.25
N PHE A 325 -6.85 25.69 21.23
CA PHE A 325 -6.26 24.35 21.17
C PHE A 325 -5.18 24.19 20.08
N GLY A 326 -4.73 25.30 19.46
CA GLY A 326 -3.77 25.22 18.37
C GLY A 326 -4.37 24.62 17.08
N ASN A 327 -3.51 24.34 16.10
CA ASN A 327 -3.94 23.73 14.83
C ASN A 327 -4.11 22.22 15.01
N GLU A 328 -5.37 21.78 14.95
CA GLU A 328 -5.79 20.41 15.25
C GLU A 328 -6.64 19.83 14.11
N LEU A 329 -7.08 18.58 14.24
CA LEU A 329 -7.98 17.94 13.29
C LEU A 329 -9.44 18.38 13.53
N TRP A 330 -10.09 18.90 12.50
CA TRP A 330 -11.48 19.36 12.48
C TRP A 330 -12.31 18.62 11.45
N ARG A 331 -13.62 18.71 11.61
CA ARG A 331 -14.60 18.24 10.63
C ARG A 331 -15.70 19.26 10.36
N THR A 332 -16.34 19.13 9.20
CA THR A 332 -17.54 19.90 8.84
C THR A 332 -18.46 19.10 7.91
N ASP A 333 -19.78 19.24 8.08
CA ASP A 333 -20.80 18.83 7.09
C ASP A 333 -21.29 20.04 6.26
N GLY A 334 -20.54 21.15 6.33
CA GLY A 334 -20.90 22.45 5.79
C GLY A 334 -21.87 23.25 6.66
N THR A 335 -22.37 22.73 7.79
CA THR A 335 -23.25 23.48 8.70
C THR A 335 -22.51 23.92 9.97
N PRO A 336 -22.89 25.07 10.57
CA PRO A 336 -22.25 25.51 11.82
C PRO A 336 -22.33 24.49 12.98
N ASN A 337 -23.34 23.62 12.99
CA ASN A 337 -23.50 22.60 14.04
C ASN A 337 -22.65 21.34 13.78
N GLY A 338 -22.37 21.04 12.51
CA GLY A 338 -21.51 19.93 12.11
C GLY A 338 -20.04 20.32 12.02
N THR A 339 -19.72 21.61 12.12
CA THR A 339 -18.34 22.12 12.19
C THR A 339 -17.81 22.08 13.62
N MET A 340 -16.82 21.23 13.87
CA MET A 340 -16.19 21.07 15.19
C MET A 340 -14.86 20.35 15.11
N MET A 341 -14.00 20.57 16.10
CA MET A 341 -12.79 19.79 16.33
C MET A 341 -13.14 18.30 16.49
N VAL A 342 -12.38 17.44 15.84
CA VAL A 342 -12.49 15.99 15.97
C VAL A 342 -11.84 15.57 17.28
N LEU A 343 -10.58 15.96 17.48
CA LEU A 343 -9.78 15.64 18.65
C LEU A 343 -8.72 16.73 18.85
N ASP A 344 -8.47 17.08 20.12
CA ASP A 344 -7.29 17.85 20.57
C ASP A 344 -6.14 16.83 20.69
N ILE A 345 -5.40 16.61 19.60
CA ILE A 345 -4.39 15.55 19.47
C ILE A 345 -3.18 15.89 20.35
N ASN A 346 -2.70 17.14 20.28
CA ASN A 346 -1.64 17.64 21.16
C ASN A 346 -2.25 18.49 22.29
N PRO A 347 -2.48 17.92 23.50
CA PRO A 347 -3.39 18.53 24.45
C PRO A 347 -3.00 19.94 24.90
N GLY A 348 -3.85 20.92 24.65
CA GLY A 348 -3.67 22.31 25.07
C GLY A 348 -3.40 23.23 23.88
N PRO A 349 -2.65 24.34 24.04
CA PRO A 349 -2.48 25.33 22.97
C PRO A 349 -1.36 25.00 21.98
N ASP A 350 -0.66 23.88 22.17
CA ASP A 350 0.40 23.42 21.28
C ASP A 350 -0.25 22.73 20.07
N TRP A 351 0.40 22.74 18.91
CA TRP A 351 -0.21 22.27 17.66
C TRP A 351 0.17 20.81 17.42
N SER A 352 -0.74 19.99 16.92
CA SER A 352 -0.43 18.64 16.41
C SER A 352 0.05 18.62 14.95
N TRP A 353 -0.11 19.74 14.22
CA TRP A 353 0.19 19.89 12.79
C TRP A 353 -0.25 18.70 11.93
N PRO A 354 -1.55 18.35 11.86
CA PRO A 354 -1.95 17.28 10.97
C PRO A 354 -1.71 17.66 9.49
N TYR A 355 -1.04 16.79 8.71
CA TYR A 355 -0.76 17.07 7.29
C TYR A 355 -0.85 15.83 6.39
N GLN A 356 -0.97 16.07 5.07
CA GLN A 356 -1.22 15.06 4.02
C GLN A 356 -2.46 14.20 4.30
N LEU A 357 -3.59 14.85 4.59
CA LEU A 357 -4.84 14.15 4.89
C LEU A 357 -5.29 13.37 3.64
N THR A 358 -5.24 12.05 3.72
CA THR A 358 -5.48 11.17 2.59
C THR A 358 -6.66 10.26 2.89
N ASN A 359 -7.77 10.46 2.17
CA ASN A 359 -8.92 9.57 2.27
C ASN A 359 -8.59 8.21 1.65
N PHE A 360 -8.55 7.19 2.48
CA PHE A 360 -8.27 5.83 2.05
C PHE A 360 -8.92 4.81 2.99
N GLY A 361 -9.53 3.78 2.42
CA GLY A 361 -9.98 2.62 3.20
C GLY A 361 -11.11 2.83 4.19
N GLY A 362 -11.90 3.90 4.01
CA GLY A 362 -12.93 4.25 4.98
C GLY A 362 -12.41 5.02 6.19
N GLY A 363 -11.17 5.53 6.14
CA GLY A 363 -10.64 6.54 7.05
C GLY A 363 -9.90 7.65 6.31
N VAL A 364 -9.53 8.71 7.05
CA VAL A 364 -8.56 9.71 6.59
C VAL A 364 -7.26 9.47 7.33
N TRP A 365 -6.20 9.17 6.58
CA TRP A 365 -4.85 8.91 7.06
C TRP A 365 -4.03 10.20 7.00
N PHE A 366 -3.22 10.44 8.02
CA PHE A 366 -2.43 11.66 8.13
C PHE A 366 -1.26 11.48 9.09
N ASN A 367 -0.33 12.40 9.02
CA ASN A 367 0.75 12.58 9.98
C ASN A 367 0.30 13.57 11.06
N ALA A 368 0.59 13.33 12.34
CA ALA A 368 0.40 14.30 13.42
C ALA A 368 1.25 13.98 14.67
N ASP A 369 1.47 14.98 15.53
CA ASP A 369 2.20 14.86 16.82
C ASP A 369 1.25 15.05 18.02
N ASP A 370 1.21 14.08 18.95
CA ASP A 370 0.43 14.17 20.21
C ASP A 370 1.18 14.85 21.36
N GLY A 371 2.39 15.37 21.10
CA GLY A 371 3.29 15.99 22.07
C GLY A 371 4.05 14.99 22.95
N ALA A 372 3.83 13.68 22.77
CA ALA A 372 4.48 12.61 23.55
C ALA A 372 5.27 11.64 22.67
N SER A 373 4.82 11.43 21.44
CA SER A 373 5.27 10.38 20.53
C SER A 373 5.86 10.94 19.23
N GLY A 374 5.94 12.27 19.09
CA GLY A 374 6.40 12.93 17.87
C GLY A 374 5.43 12.72 16.70
N TYR A 375 5.86 13.06 15.48
CA TYR A 375 5.03 12.83 14.29
C TYR A 375 4.98 11.35 13.95
N GLU A 376 3.77 10.79 14.01
CA GLU A 376 3.47 9.38 13.77
C GLU A 376 2.29 9.24 12.79
N LEU A 377 1.94 7.99 12.46
CA LEU A 377 0.84 7.68 11.55
C LEU A 377 -0.49 7.71 12.30
N TRP A 378 -1.45 8.45 11.77
CA TRP A 378 -2.80 8.54 12.33
C TRP A 378 -3.86 8.19 11.29
N VAL A 379 -4.99 7.70 11.79
CA VAL A 379 -6.22 7.53 11.00
C VAL A 379 -7.42 8.05 11.78
N SER A 380 -8.39 8.64 11.09
CA SER A 380 -9.67 9.08 11.66
C SER A 380 -10.87 8.71 10.80
N ASP A 381 -11.95 8.29 11.45
CA ASP A 381 -13.29 8.15 10.86
C ASP A 381 -14.12 9.45 10.95
N GLY A 382 -13.50 10.56 11.34
CA GLY A 382 -14.17 11.84 11.62
C GLY A 382 -14.75 11.95 13.03
N THR A 383 -14.56 10.96 13.90
CA THR A 383 -14.99 11.03 15.30
C THR A 383 -13.80 10.91 16.24
N ALA A 384 -13.90 11.53 17.42
CA ALA A 384 -12.87 11.41 18.45
C ALA A 384 -12.58 9.95 18.86
N ALA A 385 -13.58 9.06 18.78
CA ALA A 385 -13.45 7.67 19.19
C ALA A 385 -12.81 6.78 18.11
N GLY A 386 -12.95 7.15 16.84
CA GLY A 386 -12.32 6.48 15.70
C GLY A 386 -11.06 7.19 15.20
N THR A 387 -10.52 8.14 15.95
CA THR A 387 -9.18 8.72 15.72
C THR A 387 -8.15 7.95 16.53
N MET A 388 -7.18 7.35 15.86
CA MET A 388 -6.14 6.52 16.48
C MET A 388 -4.77 6.71 15.84
N MET A 389 -3.73 6.43 16.62
CA MET A 389 -2.32 6.50 16.22
C MET A 389 -1.73 5.10 16.09
N TYR A 390 -0.87 4.94 15.10
CA TYR A 390 0.09 3.85 14.97
C TYR A 390 1.48 4.43 15.25
N ASP A 391 2.01 4.09 16.44
CA ASP A 391 3.34 4.48 16.90
C ASP A 391 4.41 3.63 16.19
N ILE A 392 4.88 4.09 15.03
CA ILE A 392 5.87 3.38 14.22
C ILE A 392 7.24 3.44 14.89
N LEU A 393 7.57 4.57 15.54
CA LEU A 393 8.82 4.75 16.28
C LEU A 393 8.59 4.94 17.79
N PRO A 394 8.56 3.84 18.58
CA PRO A 394 8.15 3.88 19.97
C PRO A 394 8.88 4.89 20.85
N GLY A 395 8.09 5.65 21.62
CA GLY A 395 8.58 6.66 22.56
C GLY A 395 8.58 8.05 21.93
N PRO A 396 9.43 8.99 22.38
CA PRO A 396 9.40 10.38 21.89
C PRO A 396 10.11 10.55 20.55
N GLY A 397 10.25 9.46 19.77
CA GLY A 397 10.82 9.48 18.43
C GLY A 397 9.88 10.19 17.47
N SER A 398 10.18 10.19 16.19
CA SER A 398 9.21 10.54 15.17
C SER A 398 9.51 9.73 13.93
N SER A 399 8.53 8.96 13.47
CA SER A 399 8.60 8.24 12.19
C SER A 399 8.33 9.16 10.98
N ASP A 400 7.71 10.32 11.23
CA ASP A 400 7.45 11.38 10.25
C ASP A 400 6.88 10.84 8.92
N PRO A 401 5.76 10.10 8.94
CA PRO A 401 5.21 9.47 7.75
C PRO A 401 4.74 10.52 6.74
N PHE A 402 4.99 10.26 5.46
CA PHE A 402 4.61 11.14 4.34
C PHE A 402 4.38 10.34 3.05
N GLU A 403 3.86 10.99 2.00
CA GLU A 403 3.58 10.39 0.67
C GLU A 403 2.52 9.28 0.72
N PHE A 404 1.45 9.51 1.48
CA PHE A 404 0.30 8.61 1.53
C PHE A 404 -0.32 8.41 0.14
N SER A 405 -0.32 7.17 -0.34
CA SER A 405 -0.95 6.78 -1.60
C SER A 405 -1.74 5.50 -1.40
N GLY A 406 -3.04 5.54 -1.64
CA GLY A 406 -3.93 4.40 -1.44
C GLY A 406 -4.25 3.68 -2.73
N PHE A 407 -4.02 2.36 -2.80
CA PHE A 407 -4.41 1.55 -3.96
C PHE A 407 -4.72 0.11 -3.57
N GLY A 408 -5.81 -0.43 -4.12
CA GLY A 408 -6.09 -1.88 -4.06
C GLY A 408 -6.29 -2.47 -2.66
N GLY A 409 -6.54 -1.65 -1.63
CA GLY A 409 -6.59 -2.12 -0.24
C GLY A 409 -5.31 -1.85 0.54
N THR A 410 -4.24 -1.39 -0.10
CA THR A 410 -2.97 -1.04 0.55
C THR A 410 -2.74 0.48 0.55
N LEU A 411 -2.39 1.04 1.71
CA LEU A 411 -1.85 2.39 1.85
C LEU A 411 -0.32 2.30 1.77
N PHE A 412 0.28 3.01 0.83
CA PHE A 412 1.72 3.18 0.69
C PHE A 412 2.13 4.51 1.31
N PHE A 413 3.26 4.54 2.00
CA PHE A 413 3.83 5.76 2.56
C PHE A 413 5.31 5.55 2.85
N SER A 414 5.98 6.61 3.26
CA SER A 414 7.39 6.62 3.58
C SER A 414 7.57 7.10 5.01
N ALA A 415 8.37 6.40 5.81
CA ALA A 415 8.53 6.67 7.25
C ALA A 415 9.92 6.21 7.75
N GLU A 416 10.32 6.67 8.92
CA GLU A 416 11.54 6.28 9.64
C GLU A 416 11.24 5.25 10.74
N ASP A 417 12.19 4.34 11.04
CA ASP A 417 12.10 3.44 12.19
C ASP A 417 13.40 3.40 13.04
N GLU A 418 13.44 2.58 14.10
CA GLU A 418 14.56 2.56 15.05
C GLU A 418 15.86 1.97 14.46
N PHE A 419 15.74 1.09 13.48
CA PHE A 419 16.84 0.31 12.90
C PHE A 419 17.24 0.78 11.50
N PHE A 420 16.29 1.32 10.75
CA PHE A 420 16.42 1.74 9.37
C PHE A 420 16.20 3.25 9.25
N GLY A 421 16.74 3.85 8.19
CA GLY A 421 16.40 5.24 7.88
C GLY A 421 14.98 5.33 7.33
N ARG A 422 14.74 6.34 6.51
CA ARG A 422 13.44 6.57 5.87
C ARG A 422 13.25 5.60 4.71
N GLU A 423 12.33 4.66 4.88
CA GLU A 423 12.09 3.52 4.00
C GLU A 423 10.62 3.44 3.55
N PRO A 424 10.28 2.57 2.57
CA PRO A 424 8.89 2.45 2.13
C PRO A 424 8.12 1.59 3.12
N PHE A 425 6.91 2.01 3.46
CA PHE A 425 5.99 1.31 4.34
C PHE A 425 4.67 1.08 3.63
N ILE A 426 3.99 0.03 4.07
CA ILE A 426 2.62 -0.24 3.69
C ILE A 426 1.76 -0.43 4.94
N PHE A 427 0.49 -0.08 4.83
CA PHE A 427 -0.58 -0.50 5.73
C PHE A 427 -1.67 -1.15 4.87
N GLU A 428 -2.01 -2.40 5.14
CA GLU A 428 -3.04 -3.11 4.39
C GLU A 428 -4.37 -3.04 5.14
N LEU A 429 -5.42 -2.66 4.43
CA LEU A 429 -6.77 -2.68 4.94
C LEU A 429 -7.23 -4.13 5.01
N CYS A 430 -7.40 -4.57 6.23
CA CYS A 430 -8.17 -5.74 6.58
C CYS A 430 -9.59 -5.52 6.09
N THR A 431 -9.98 -6.22 5.03
CA THR A 431 -11.41 -6.42 4.80
C THR A 431 -11.91 -7.31 5.93
N PRO A 432 -13.11 -7.09 6.51
CA PRO A 432 -13.69 -8.05 7.46
C PRO A 432 -13.97 -9.36 6.71
N GLN A 433 -12.95 -10.20 6.62
CA GLN A 433 -12.93 -11.51 6.02
C GLN A 433 -12.53 -12.49 7.10
N THR A 434 -12.93 -13.74 6.90
CA THR A 434 -12.32 -14.87 7.61
C THR A 434 -10.91 -15.06 7.10
N GLU A 435 -9.97 -15.33 8.00
CA GLU A 435 -8.60 -15.70 7.67
C GLU A 435 -8.57 -16.86 6.66
N VAL A 436 -7.71 -16.76 5.65
CA VAL A 436 -7.48 -17.79 4.61
C VAL A 436 -6.00 -18.15 4.53
N CYS A 437 -5.70 -19.34 3.99
CA CYS A 437 -4.34 -19.86 3.92
C CYS A 437 -3.46 -19.17 2.85
N ASP A 438 -3.08 -17.91 3.06
CA ASP A 438 -2.18 -17.15 2.20
C ASP A 438 -0.99 -16.53 2.94
N GLY A 439 -0.87 -16.72 4.26
CA GLY A 439 0.23 -16.17 5.06
C GLY A 439 0.10 -14.67 5.33
N ILE A 440 -1.06 -14.08 5.07
CA ILE A 440 -1.39 -12.67 5.34
C ILE A 440 -2.47 -12.65 6.41
N ASP A 441 -2.28 -11.81 7.43
CA ASP A 441 -3.29 -11.50 8.45
C ASP A 441 -4.49 -10.77 7.78
N ASN A 442 -5.47 -11.54 7.30
CA ASN A 442 -6.57 -11.04 6.49
C ASN A 442 -7.63 -10.29 7.33
N ASP A 443 -7.67 -10.55 8.64
CA ASP A 443 -8.64 -9.96 9.57
C ASP A 443 -8.04 -9.00 10.60
N CYS A 444 -6.71 -8.90 10.64
CA CYS A 444 -5.88 -8.00 11.45
C CYS A 444 -6.03 -8.17 12.96
N ASP A 445 -6.26 -9.39 13.43
CA ASP A 445 -6.21 -9.69 14.85
C ASP A 445 -4.77 -9.93 15.37
N GLY A 446 -3.78 -9.97 14.47
CA GLY A 446 -2.36 -10.18 14.74
C GLY A 446 -1.93 -11.64 14.76
N LEU A 447 -2.81 -12.56 14.33
CA LEU A 447 -2.55 -13.98 14.09
C LEU A 447 -2.59 -14.24 12.59
N VAL A 448 -1.97 -15.34 12.14
CA VAL A 448 -1.89 -15.69 10.72
C VAL A 448 -2.08 -17.20 10.58
N ASP A 449 -2.80 -17.63 9.54
CA ASP A 449 -3.01 -19.02 9.18
C ASP A 449 -3.36 -19.90 10.40
N CYS A 450 -2.55 -20.92 10.71
CA CYS A 450 -2.80 -21.90 11.75
C CYS A 450 -2.63 -21.38 13.19
N ASP A 451 -2.09 -20.18 13.37
CA ASP A 451 -2.08 -19.51 14.67
C ASP A 451 -3.40 -18.75 14.92
N ASP A 452 -4.24 -18.59 13.90
CA ASP A 452 -5.48 -17.82 13.91
C ASP A 452 -6.72 -18.72 14.18
N PRO A 453 -7.55 -18.41 15.21
CA PRO A 453 -8.76 -19.17 15.52
C PRO A 453 -9.91 -18.99 14.50
N ASP A 454 -9.88 -17.98 13.66
CA ASP A 454 -10.90 -17.62 12.67
C ASP A 454 -10.54 -18.10 11.24
N LEU A 455 -9.45 -18.86 11.08
CA LEU A 455 -9.06 -19.55 9.83
C LEU A 455 -10.17 -20.46 9.28
N VAL A 456 -10.47 -20.29 7.98
CA VAL A 456 -11.41 -21.14 7.24
C VAL A 456 -10.68 -21.97 6.18
N ASP A 457 -10.50 -23.26 6.46
CA ASP A 457 -10.09 -24.27 5.49
C ASP A 457 -11.17 -25.36 5.32
N GLU A 458 -11.53 -25.64 4.07
CA GLU A 458 -12.54 -26.64 3.71
C GLU A 458 -11.95 -27.87 3.01
N ALA A 459 -10.67 -27.86 2.66
CA ALA A 459 -10.03 -28.91 1.89
C ALA A 459 -9.17 -29.77 2.81
N PRO A 460 -9.48 -31.07 2.98
CA PRO A 460 -8.65 -31.94 3.80
C PRO A 460 -7.28 -32.18 3.15
N PRO A 461 -6.26 -32.53 3.95
CA PRO A 461 -4.95 -32.90 3.43
C PRO A 461 -5.01 -34.11 2.50
N SER A 462 -3.97 -34.29 1.70
CA SER A 462 -3.79 -35.46 0.84
C SER A 462 -2.68 -36.36 1.41
N ALA A 463 -3.09 -37.44 2.07
CA ALA A 463 -2.18 -38.40 2.68
C ALA A 463 -1.47 -39.26 1.63
N SER A 464 -0.14 -39.26 1.63
CA SER A 464 0.69 -40.06 0.73
C SER A 464 1.60 -41.00 1.50
N CYS A 465 1.44 -42.31 1.29
CA CYS A 465 2.20 -43.33 2.02
C CYS A 465 3.29 -43.97 1.15
N VAL A 466 4.37 -44.40 1.79
CA VAL A 466 5.39 -45.24 1.16
C VAL A 466 4.78 -46.53 0.60
N GLN A 467 5.17 -46.87 -0.63
CA GLN A 467 4.60 -48.01 -1.36
C GLN A 467 5.33 -49.34 -1.07
N ALA A 468 6.59 -49.26 -0.67
CA ALA A 468 7.39 -50.44 -0.32
C ALA A 468 7.17 -50.81 1.15
N PRO A 469 7.08 -52.11 1.50
CA PRO A 469 6.95 -52.50 2.89
C PRO A 469 8.16 -52.06 3.72
N LEU A 470 7.91 -51.39 4.84
CA LEU A 470 8.92 -51.00 5.81
C LEU A 470 9.26 -52.19 6.72
N VAL A 471 10.52 -52.27 7.14
CA VAL A 471 10.98 -53.29 8.09
C VAL A 471 11.45 -52.62 9.36
N LEU A 472 10.80 -52.94 10.48
CA LEU A 472 11.14 -52.43 11.81
C LEU A 472 11.65 -53.56 12.71
N MET A 473 12.55 -53.22 13.62
CA MET A 473 13.19 -54.18 14.52
C MET A 473 12.51 -54.12 15.88
N LEU A 474 12.16 -55.28 16.44
CA LEU A 474 11.59 -55.35 17.79
C LEU A 474 12.69 -55.06 18.83
N ASN A 475 12.34 -54.25 19.84
CA ASN A 475 13.23 -53.85 20.94
C ASN A 475 13.35 -54.94 22.02
N GLU A 476 14.07 -54.66 23.10
CA GLU A 476 14.31 -55.60 24.22
C GLU A 476 13.04 -56.07 24.94
N VAL A 477 11.92 -55.35 24.82
CA VAL A 477 10.63 -55.73 25.39
C VAL A 477 9.66 -56.35 24.36
N GLY A 478 10.08 -56.49 23.10
CA GLY A 478 9.31 -57.14 22.06
C GLY A 478 8.35 -56.22 21.31
N GLU A 479 8.64 -54.91 21.28
CA GLU A 479 7.82 -53.88 20.63
C GLU A 479 8.64 -53.09 19.58
N ALA A 480 7.97 -52.56 18.55
CA ALA A 480 8.51 -51.64 17.56
C ALA A 480 7.55 -50.45 17.40
N GLU A 481 8.04 -49.25 17.69
CA GLU A 481 7.33 -48.00 17.41
C GLU A 481 7.28 -47.76 15.90
N VAL A 482 6.17 -47.21 15.42
CA VAL A 482 5.97 -46.85 14.01
C VAL A 482 5.87 -45.33 13.90
N PRO A 483 6.97 -44.58 13.84
CA PRO A 483 6.92 -43.13 13.61
C PRO A 483 6.17 -42.81 12.30
N ALA A 484 5.31 -41.79 12.33
CA ALA A 484 4.48 -41.40 11.18
C ALA A 484 5.33 -40.93 9.99
N GLU A 485 6.46 -40.29 10.28
CA GLU A 485 7.41 -39.77 9.30
C GLU A 485 8.06 -40.88 8.46
N LEU A 486 8.10 -42.12 8.98
CA LEU A 486 8.57 -43.27 8.21
C LEU A 486 7.53 -43.74 7.20
N LEU A 487 6.24 -43.51 7.48
CA LEU A 487 5.13 -43.91 6.62
C LEU A 487 4.88 -42.88 5.51
N ASP A 488 5.20 -41.62 5.77
CA ASP A 488 4.93 -40.50 4.87
C ASP A 488 5.79 -40.53 3.60
N SER A 489 5.17 -40.18 2.49
CA SER A 489 5.76 -40.06 1.16
C SER A 489 5.33 -38.76 0.52
N LEU A 490 5.58 -37.65 1.21
CA LEU A 490 5.24 -36.27 0.79
C LEU A 490 3.72 -36.05 0.78
N SER A 491 3.07 -36.20 1.93
CA SER A 491 1.71 -35.69 2.09
C SER A 491 1.69 -34.17 1.88
N THR A 492 0.59 -33.66 1.33
CA THR A 492 0.44 -32.24 0.98
C THR A 492 -0.88 -31.72 1.46
N ASP A 493 -0.96 -30.43 1.69
CA ASP A 493 -2.17 -29.69 1.99
C ASP A 493 -2.17 -28.38 1.17
N ASN A 494 -3.34 -27.75 0.97
CA ASN A 494 -3.42 -26.40 0.38
C ASN A 494 -3.03 -25.30 1.38
N CYS A 495 -3.08 -25.63 2.67
CA CYS A 495 -2.60 -24.89 3.81
C CYS A 495 -1.36 -25.59 4.38
N LEU A 496 -1.36 -25.91 5.68
CA LEU A 496 -0.29 -26.64 6.38
C LEU A 496 -0.82 -27.92 7.04
N ILE A 497 0.00 -28.96 7.00
CA ILE A 497 -0.20 -30.14 7.84
C ILE A 497 0.28 -29.79 9.25
N ASP A 498 -0.63 -29.78 10.23
CA ASP A 498 -0.33 -29.49 11.63
C ASP A 498 0.29 -30.72 12.30
N THR A 499 -0.38 -31.87 12.21
CA THR A 499 0.08 -33.09 12.88
C THR A 499 -0.02 -34.34 12.02
N MET A 500 0.86 -35.30 12.33
CA MET A 500 0.81 -36.64 11.75
C MET A 500 1.07 -37.71 12.81
N TRP A 501 0.33 -38.81 12.71
CA TRP A 501 0.52 -39.97 13.58
C TRP A 501 0.18 -41.28 12.85
N SER A 502 0.62 -42.39 13.42
CA SER A 502 0.37 -43.73 12.88
C SER A 502 -0.62 -44.52 13.73
N TYR A 503 -1.34 -45.44 13.10
CA TYR A 503 -2.25 -46.36 13.79
C TYR A 503 -2.20 -47.79 13.21
N PRO A 504 -1.85 -48.81 14.02
CA PRO A 504 -1.39 -48.71 15.41
C PRO A 504 0.02 -48.09 15.52
N PRO A 505 0.31 -47.31 16.59
CA PRO A 505 1.60 -46.64 16.74
C PRO A 505 2.73 -47.58 17.20
N VAL A 506 2.39 -48.78 17.67
CA VAL A 506 3.33 -49.80 18.15
C VAL A 506 2.88 -51.17 17.65
N LEU A 507 3.82 -51.96 17.16
CA LEU A 507 3.65 -53.36 16.79
C LEU A 507 4.47 -54.24 17.73
N ASP A 508 4.00 -55.45 18.03
CA ASP A 508 4.64 -56.34 18.99
C ASP A 508 4.96 -57.73 18.39
N CYS A 509 5.52 -58.62 19.19
CA CYS A 509 5.86 -59.98 18.80
C CYS A 509 4.67 -60.81 18.27
N SER A 510 3.40 -60.42 18.52
CA SER A 510 2.23 -61.16 18.05
C SER A 510 2.09 -61.14 16.52
N VAL A 511 2.70 -60.17 15.85
CA VAL A 511 2.69 -59.99 14.39
C VAL A 511 4.08 -60.19 13.76
N LYS A 512 5.02 -60.81 14.50
CA LYS A 512 6.40 -61.07 14.04
C LYS A 512 6.41 -61.82 12.70
N GLY A 513 7.02 -61.19 11.70
CA GLY A 513 7.17 -61.76 10.35
C GLY A 513 5.97 -61.55 9.41
N ASP A 514 4.84 -61.04 9.90
CA ASP A 514 3.68 -60.70 9.08
C ASP A 514 3.84 -59.32 8.40
N LEU A 515 3.08 -59.08 7.34
CA LEU A 515 2.88 -57.75 6.78
C LEU A 515 1.62 -57.17 7.40
N VAL A 516 1.78 -56.11 8.20
CA VAL A 516 0.71 -55.45 8.93
C VAL A 516 0.41 -54.11 8.25
N PRO A 517 -0.86 -53.83 7.90
CA PRO A 517 -1.24 -52.50 7.43
C PRO A 517 -1.18 -51.53 8.62
N VAL A 518 -0.42 -50.44 8.48
CA VAL A 518 -0.40 -49.32 9.42
C VAL A 518 -0.93 -48.10 8.70
N GLN A 519 -1.90 -47.44 9.30
CA GLN A 519 -2.50 -46.22 8.79
C GLN A 519 -1.61 -45.03 9.17
N LEU A 520 -1.22 -44.20 8.21
CA LEU A 520 -0.79 -42.83 8.46
C LEU A 520 -2.03 -41.95 8.46
N VAL A 521 -2.16 -41.10 9.47
CA VAL A 521 -3.15 -40.04 9.54
C VAL A 521 -2.41 -38.72 9.50
N VAL A 522 -2.84 -37.82 8.62
CA VAL A 522 -2.38 -36.43 8.53
C VAL A 522 -3.57 -35.54 8.83
N GLU A 523 -3.39 -34.57 9.70
CA GLU A 523 -4.41 -33.59 10.12
C GLU A 523 -3.87 -32.18 9.88
N ASP A 524 -4.69 -31.32 9.30
CA ASP A 524 -4.42 -29.89 9.15
C ASP A 524 -4.72 -29.13 10.45
N CYS A 525 -4.48 -27.81 10.47
CA CYS A 525 -4.66 -26.99 11.66
C CYS A 525 -6.12 -26.67 12.03
N VAL A 526 -7.08 -26.90 11.12
CA VAL A 526 -8.52 -26.78 11.41
C VAL A 526 -9.16 -28.12 11.79
N GLY A 527 -8.38 -29.20 11.78
CA GLY A 527 -8.77 -30.55 12.21
C GLY A 527 -9.37 -31.43 11.13
N LEU A 528 -9.29 -31.08 9.83
CA LEU A 528 -9.59 -32.03 8.76
C LEU A 528 -8.41 -32.98 8.59
N HIS A 529 -8.71 -34.20 8.18
CA HIS A 529 -7.69 -35.23 8.06
C HIS A 529 -7.92 -36.13 6.85
N ASP A 530 -6.83 -36.71 6.37
CA ASP A 530 -6.83 -37.81 5.41
C ASP A 530 -5.92 -38.93 5.90
N THR A 531 -6.10 -40.11 5.33
CA THR A 531 -5.35 -41.30 5.73
C THR A 531 -4.87 -42.10 4.55
N CYS A 532 -3.68 -42.68 4.69
CA CYS A 532 -3.16 -43.67 3.76
C CYS A 532 -2.64 -44.89 4.51
N VAL A 533 -2.42 -46.00 3.80
CA VAL A 533 -1.95 -47.25 4.42
C VAL A 533 -0.58 -47.63 3.87
N ALA A 534 0.38 -47.77 4.77
CA ALA A 534 1.68 -48.37 4.51
C ALA A 534 1.71 -49.81 5.04
N GLN A 535 2.55 -50.66 4.46
CA GLN A 535 2.75 -52.03 4.93
C GLN A 535 4.01 -52.08 5.80
N VAL A 536 3.91 -52.60 7.01
CA VAL A 536 5.02 -52.70 7.96
C VAL A 536 5.24 -54.16 8.34
N ARG A 537 6.50 -54.59 8.35
CA ARG A 537 6.94 -55.90 8.85
C ARG A 537 7.83 -55.69 10.05
N VAL A 538 7.52 -56.35 11.16
CA VAL A 538 8.43 -56.40 12.31
C VAL A 538 9.25 -57.68 12.30
N VAL A 539 10.54 -57.55 12.61
CA VAL A 539 11.47 -58.66 12.75
C VAL A 539 12.15 -58.63 14.10
N ASP A 540 12.33 -59.81 14.67
CA ASP A 540 13.08 -59.99 15.89
C ASP A 540 14.49 -60.46 15.53
N THR A 541 15.48 -59.71 16.00
CA THR A 541 16.91 -60.02 15.82
C THR A 541 17.66 -60.12 17.13
N ILE A 542 16.97 -60.04 18.27
CA ILE A 542 17.60 -60.16 19.57
C ILE A 542 17.75 -61.65 19.85
N PRO A 543 18.98 -62.17 20.05
CA PRO A 543 19.15 -63.59 20.35
C PRO A 543 18.64 -63.93 21.76
N PRO A 544 18.08 -65.14 21.97
CA PRO A 544 17.64 -65.56 23.30
C PRO A 544 18.83 -65.68 24.26
N ILE A 545 18.60 -65.31 25.52
CA ILE A 545 19.58 -65.43 26.60
C ILE A 545 19.30 -66.70 27.39
N VAL A 546 20.31 -67.58 27.46
CA VAL A 546 20.28 -68.79 28.30
C VAL A 546 21.35 -68.70 29.38
N THR A 547 20.94 -68.89 30.63
CA THR A 547 21.85 -69.08 31.77
C THR A 547 21.76 -70.52 32.23
N CYS A 548 22.89 -71.24 32.25
CA CYS A 548 22.91 -72.65 32.63
C CYS A 548 23.18 -72.88 34.13
N LEU A 549 22.67 -73.98 34.66
CA LEU A 549 23.05 -74.58 35.94
C LEU A 549 24.13 -75.63 35.72
N ASP A 550 24.96 -75.84 36.74
CA ASP A 550 25.88 -76.98 36.83
C ASP A 550 25.29 -78.05 37.77
N PRO A 551 24.28 -78.84 37.34
CA PRO A 551 23.69 -79.84 38.21
C PRO A 551 24.67 -80.99 38.47
N THR A 552 24.70 -81.47 39.71
CA THR A 552 25.36 -82.74 40.02
C THR A 552 24.43 -83.88 39.66
N ILE A 553 24.80 -84.66 38.64
CA ILE A 553 24.00 -85.78 38.17
C ILE A 553 24.51 -87.09 38.75
N TYR A 554 23.61 -87.85 39.36
CA TYR A 554 23.92 -89.19 39.86
C TYR A 554 23.58 -90.22 38.79
N LEU A 555 24.57 -91.03 38.43
CA LEU A 555 24.38 -92.14 37.49
C LEU A 555 23.56 -93.25 38.14
N ASP A 556 22.70 -93.89 37.35
CA ASP A 556 21.98 -95.07 37.80
C ASP A 556 22.91 -96.28 37.97
N SER A 557 22.37 -97.42 38.42
CA SER A 557 23.15 -98.64 38.65
C SER A 557 23.81 -99.22 37.39
N SER A 558 23.44 -98.75 36.19
CA SER A 558 24.04 -99.12 34.90
C SER A 558 25.15 -98.17 34.45
N GLY A 559 25.39 -97.08 35.20
CA GLY A 559 26.39 -96.06 34.89
C GLY A 559 25.91 -95.00 33.90
N SER A 560 24.59 -94.84 33.72
CA SER A 560 24.01 -93.86 32.79
C SER A 560 23.14 -92.81 33.51
N ALA A 561 22.96 -91.65 32.89
CA ALA A 561 21.96 -90.65 33.27
C ALA A 561 21.40 -89.97 32.01
N MET A 562 20.16 -89.48 32.09
CA MET A 562 19.50 -88.72 31.03
C MET A 562 19.26 -87.31 31.51
N LEU A 563 19.60 -86.32 30.69
CA LEU A 563 19.38 -84.90 30.95
C LEU A 563 18.33 -84.35 30.00
N GLN A 564 17.44 -83.51 30.52
CA GLN A 564 16.56 -82.63 29.76
C GLN A 564 17.09 -81.19 29.81
N PRO A 565 16.76 -80.33 28.84
CA PRO A 565 17.18 -78.92 28.87
C PRO A 565 16.83 -78.21 30.19
N ASP A 566 15.64 -78.46 30.74
CA ASP A 566 15.20 -77.85 32.00
C ASP A 566 16.05 -78.28 33.21
N ASP A 567 16.77 -79.41 33.14
CA ASP A 567 17.69 -79.83 34.20
C ASP A 567 18.95 -78.95 34.26
N VAL A 568 19.29 -78.27 33.17
CA VAL A 568 20.53 -77.47 33.02
C VAL A 568 20.27 -75.98 32.79
N ILE A 569 19.02 -75.52 32.72
CA ILE A 569 18.69 -74.12 32.45
C ILE A 569 18.23 -73.44 33.75
N LEU A 570 18.92 -72.37 34.14
CA LEU A 570 18.55 -71.49 35.25
C LEU A 570 17.54 -70.42 34.81
N LEU A 571 17.85 -69.75 33.72
CA LEU A 571 17.06 -68.67 33.14
C LEU A 571 17.10 -68.82 31.63
N LEU A 572 15.93 -68.62 31.03
CA LEU A 572 15.76 -68.66 29.60
C LEU A 572 14.80 -67.54 29.24
N ASP A 573 15.30 -66.54 28.52
CA ASP A 573 14.55 -65.32 28.24
C ASP A 573 14.79 -64.84 26.82
N ASP A 574 13.74 -64.31 26.20
CA ASP A 574 13.72 -63.79 24.84
C ASP A 574 12.54 -62.82 24.69
N ASN A 575 12.75 -61.73 23.96
CA ASN A 575 11.73 -60.70 23.77
C ASN A 575 10.51 -61.21 22.98
N CYS A 576 10.65 -62.20 22.08
CA CYS A 576 9.57 -62.70 21.21
C CYS A 576 9.33 -64.21 21.24
N ALA A 577 9.68 -64.84 22.37
CA ALA A 577 9.52 -66.25 22.68
C ALA A 577 10.50 -67.20 21.97
N ILE A 578 10.79 -68.29 22.67
CA ILE A 578 11.87 -69.22 22.32
C ILE A 578 11.31 -70.39 21.54
N GLU A 579 11.80 -70.51 20.31
CA GLU A 579 11.26 -71.47 19.33
C GLU A 579 11.53 -72.93 19.71
N SER A 580 12.73 -73.24 20.22
CA SER A 580 13.06 -74.58 20.71
C SER A 580 14.25 -74.58 21.67
N THR A 581 14.31 -75.57 22.55
CA THR A 581 15.48 -75.87 23.38
C THR A 581 15.96 -77.30 23.13
N THR A 582 17.27 -77.47 22.99
CA THR A 582 17.90 -78.79 22.83
C THR A 582 19.17 -78.85 23.64
N ILE A 583 19.41 -79.98 24.30
CA ILE A 583 20.66 -80.26 25.02
C ILE A 583 21.53 -81.21 24.19
N SER A 584 22.83 -80.91 24.07
CA SER A 584 23.82 -81.75 23.41
C SER A 584 24.92 -82.12 24.41
N PRO A 585 25.39 -83.38 24.44
CA PRO A 585 26.49 -83.82 25.31
C PRO A 585 27.85 -83.24 24.95
#